data_AF-A0A1W9IZR2-F1
#
_entry.id   AF-A0A1W9IZR2-F1
#
_cell.length_a   1.000
_cell.length_b   1.000
_cell.length_c   1.000
_cell.angle_alpha   90.00
_cell.angle_beta   90.00
_cell.angle_gamma   90.00
#
_symmetry.space_group_name_H-M   'P 1'
#
loop_
_entity.id
_entity.type
_entity.pdbx_description
1 polymer ?
#
loop_
_entity_poly.entity_id
_entity_poly.type
_entity_poly.pdbx_seq_one_letter_code
_entity_poly.pdbx_strand_id
1 'polypeptide(L)'
;MRLAALTVKDIGGLDRVEVADLSDVVVFAGPNGVGKTRLIHALIQFFRDPRAGSNNHLIVEPTSDIERTAWPGGRLDTSNGDDAQRLREVLQRPQRRNRYRSTVLNFESDRSIRQVKPFTFSWDFADPYEEDVGWVQSYSFLHDRFQDVQHSLFKLVESQRRKIAEQAVQLRAEGKATMPLDFADPLEKFKDAFSRLLAPKRLVDVNVKTQQILYELDGEKRPIETLEEIKGVGSRFLTWRSRFR
;
A
#
# COMPACT_ATOMS: atom_id res chain seq x y z
N MET A 1 -12.35 7.25 4.97
CA MET A 1 -12.02 8.60 5.48
C MET A 1 -11.84 9.54 4.31
N ARG A 2 -12.34 10.78 4.44
CA ARG A 2 -12.14 11.89 3.50
C ARG A 2 -11.52 13.07 4.25
N LEU A 3 -10.57 13.76 3.61
CA LEU A 3 -10.05 15.03 4.11
C LEU A 3 -10.96 16.15 3.61
N ALA A 4 -11.59 16.91 4.50
CA ALA A 4 -12.48 18.01 4.15
C ALA A 4 -11.77 19.36 4.12
N ALA A 5 -10.88 19.60 5.09
CA ALA A 5 -10.10 20.81 5.17
C ALA A 5 -8.69 20.55 5.71
N LEU A 6 -7.77 21.43 5.32
CA LEU A 6 -6.36 21.41 5.68
C LEU A 6 -5.91 22.83 5.99
N THR A 7 -5.34 23.02 7.17
CA THR A 7 -4.59 24.23 7.49
C THR A 7 -3.19 23.84 7.92
N VAL A 8 -2.20 24.47 7.30
CA VAL A 8 -0.78 24.24 7.52
C VAL A 8 -0.08 25.59 7.64
N LYS A 9 0.73 25.78 8.67
CA LYS A 9 1.49 27.01 8.91
C LYS A 9 2.95 26.70 9.15
N ASP A 10 3.81 27.62 8.72
CA ASP A 10 5.26 27.62 8.98
C ASP A 10 5.99 26.34 8.52
N ILE A 11 5.71 25.86 7.31
CA ILE A 11 6.36 24.66 6.76
C ILE A 11 7.38 25.02 5.69
N GLY A 12 8.64 25.18 6.13
CA GLY A 12 9.81 25.22 5.27
C GLY A 12 9.63 26.13 4.05
N GLY A 13 9.43 27.43 4.26
CA GLY A 13 9.24 28.42 3.20
C GLY A 13 7.79 28.58 2.72
N LEU A 14 6.82 27.92 3.36
CA LEU A 14 5.39 28.20 3.23
C LEU A 14 4.88 28.79 4.54
N ASP A 15 4.42 30.05 4.50
CA ASP A 15 3.90 30.74 5.68
C ASP A 15 2.54 30.17 6.11
N ARG A 16 1.62 30.02 5.15
CA ARG A 16 0.29 29.47 5.39
C ARG A 16 -0.28 28.82 4.12
N VAL A 17 -0.80 27.61 4.27
CA VAL A 17 -1.63 26.92 3.29
C VAL A 17 -2.94 26.58 3.98
N GLU A 18 -4.05 27.04 3.42
CA GLU A 18 -5.38 26.77 3.93
C GLU A 18 -6.28 26.41 2.77
N VAL A 19 -6.91 25.24 2.87
CA VAL A 19 -7.83 24.74 1.86
C VAL A 19 -9.02 24.12 2.57
N ALA A 20 -10.22 24.50 2.13
CA ALA A 20 -11.48 23.96 2.59
C ALA A 20 -12.25 23.33 1.43
N ASP A 21 -13.28 22.55 1.75
CA ASP A 21 -14.18 21.90 0.79
C ASP A 21 -13.46 21.06 -0.28
N LEU A 22 -12.45 20.31 0.17
CA LEU A 22 -11.66 19.44 -0.70
C LEU A 22 -12.54 18.36 -1.35
N SER A 23 -12.41 18.21 -2.67
CA SER A 23 -13.00 17.11 -3.43
C SER A 23 -12.24 15.79 -3.21
N ASP A 24 -12.75 14.70 -3.77
CA ASP A 24 -12.11 13.38 -3.68
C ASP A 24 -10.74 13.33 -4.40
N VAL A 25 -10.51 14.24 -5.36
CA VAL A 25 -9.26 14.34 -6.11
C VAL A 25 -8.73 15.77 -6.06
N VAL A 26 -7.58 15.93 -5.40
CA VAL A 26 -6.92 17.23 -5.19
C VAL A 26 -5.58 17.23 -5.90
N VAL A 27 -5.32 18.26 -6.70
CA VAL A 27 -4.06 18.42 -7.45
C VAL A 27 -3.34 19.67 -6.97
N PHE A 28 -2.14 19.49 -6.42
CA PHE A 28 -1.24 20.61 -6.10
C PHE A 28 -0.36 20.93 -7.32
N ALA A 29 -0.67 22.01 -8.02
CA ALA A 29 0.09 22.49 -9.17
C ALA A 29 0.81 23.82 -8.85
N GLY A 30 1.98 24.02 -9.46
CA GLY A 30 2.76 25.25 -9.29
C GLY A 30 4.19 25.11 -9.82
N PRO A 31 4.99 26.20 -9.85
CA PRO A 31 6.39 26.16 -10.28
C PRO A 31 7.25 25.17 -9.47
N ASN A 32 8.43 24.83 -9.99
CA ASN A 32 9.41 24.06 -9.22
C ASN A 32 9.92 24.91 -8.05
N GLY A 33 10.16 24.27 -6.89
CA GLY A 33 10.69 24.95 -5.70
C GLY A 33 9.65 25.58 -4.76
N VAL A 34 8.37 25.69 -5.15
CA VAL A 34 7.31 26.32 -4.31
C VAL A 34 6.86 25.50 -3.09
N GLY A 35 7.58 24.44 -2.72
CA GLY A 35 7.28 23.68 -1.51
C GLY A 35 6.21 22.58 -1.63
N LYS A 36 5.73 22.22 -2.83
CA LYS A 36 4.74 21.13 -3.04
C LYS A 36 5.12 19.82 -2.34
N THR A 37 6.37 19.39 -2.51
CA THR A 37 6.92 18.19 -1.88
C THR A 37 6.95 18.32 -0.35
N ARG A 38 7.28 19.50 0.17
CA ARG A 38 7.31 19.77 1.62
C ARG A 38 5.91 19.69 2.23
N LEU A 39 4.90 20.23 1.54
CA LEU A 39 3.50 20.13 1.95
C LEU A 39 3.04 18.65 2.03
N ILE A 40 3.36 17.85 1.02
CA ILE A 40 3.02 16.41 1.02
C ILE A 40 3.71 15.68 2.18
N HIS A 41 5.00 15.90 2.41
CA HIS A 41 5.70 15.29 3.54
C HIS A 41 5.12 15.71 4.89
N ALA A 42 4.75 16.98 5.05
CA ALA A 42 4.10 17.47 6.27
C ALA A 42 2.75 16.81 6.52
N LEU A 43 1.94 16.65 5.46
CA LEU A 43 0.67 15.93 5.53
C LEU A 43 0.85 14.47 5.95
N ILE A 44 1.80 13.76 5.32
CA ILE A 44 2.12 12.37 5.68
C ILE A 44 2.55 12.28 7.14
N GLN A 45 3.41 13.19 7.59
CA GLN A 45 3.88 13.22 8.97
C GLN A 45 2.74 13.51 9.95
N PHE A 46 1.82 14.41 9.59
CA PHE A 46 0.65 14.71 10.40
C PHE A 46 -0.25 13.46 10.53
N PHE A 47 -0.52 12.76 9.44
CA PHE A 47 -1.32 11.53 9.50
C PHE A 47 -0.61 10.37 10.22
N ARG A 48 0.73 10.35 10.28
CA ARG A 48 1.48 9.36 11.09
C ARG A 48 1.27 9.58 12.58
N ASP A 49 1.22 10.84 13.00
CA ASP A 49 1.06 11.21 14.40
C ASP A 49 0.17 12.45 14.56
N PRO A 50 -1.17 12.27 14.49
CA PRO A 50 -2.10 13.37 14.65
C PRO A 50 -1.98 13.96 16.05
N ARG A 51 -1.61 15.24 16.14
CA ARG A 51 -1.49 15.98 17.40
C ARG A 51 -2.25 17.29 17.26
N ALA A 52 -2.93 17.68 18.34
CA ALA A 52 -3.42 19.04 18.46
C ALA A 52 -2.23 20.00 18.46
N GLY A 53 -2.25 20.95 17.54
CA GLY A 53 -1.21 21.96 17.39
C GLY A 53 -1.79 23.24 16.80
N SER A 54 -1.22 24.38 17.17
CA SER A 54 -1.65 25.70 16.68
C SER A 54 -1.38 25.92 15.19
N ASN A 55 -0.41 25.17 14.64
CA ASN A 55 0.15 25.45 13.31
C ASN A 55 -0.47 24.56 12.23
N ASN A 56 -0.84 23.33 12.57
CA ASN A 56 -1.37 22.36 11.62
C ASN A 56 -2.65 21.72 12.17
N HIS A 57 -3.73 21.77 11.42
CA HIS A 57 -4.93 21.01 11.74
C HIS A 57 -5.64 20.53 10.47
N LEU A 58 -6.31 19.39 10.60
CA LEU A 58 -7.07 18.72 9.58
C LEU A 58 -8.52 18.60 10.04
N ILE A 59 -9.44 18.72 9.11
CA ILE A 59 -10.83 18.29 9.30
C ILE A 59 -11.05 17.05 8.45
N VAL A 60 -11.40 15.94 9.08
CA VAL A 60 -11.64 14.65 8.40
C VAL A 60 -13.05 14.14 8.64
N GLU A 61 -13.58 13.45 7.63
CA GLU A 61 -14.95 12.92 7.61
C GLU A 61 -14.95 11.39 7.42
N PRO A 62 -15.89 10.68 8.06
CA PRO A 62 -16.03 9.26 7.93
C PRO A 62 -16.66 8.92 6.57
N THR A 63 -16.09 7.94 5.88
CA THR A 63 -16.65 7.35 4.67
C THR A 63 -17.01 5.88 4.85
N SER A 64 -16.79 5.31 6.03
CA SER A 64 -17.13 3.92 6.36
C SER A 64 -17.82 3.81 7.72
N ASP A 65 -18.58 2.73 7.94
CA ASP A 65 -19.34 2.52 9.18
C ASP A 65 -18.45 2.41 10.42
N ILE A 66 -17.25 1.86 10.25
CA ILE A 66 -16.25 1.76 11.32
C ILE A 66 -15.82 3.17 11.77
N GLU A 67 -15.59 4.08 10.81
CA GLU A 67 -15.24 5.47 11.12
C GLU A 67 -16.44 6.21 11.73
N ARG A 68 -17.67 5.99 11.22
CA ARG A 68 -18.88 6.59 11.79
C ARG A 68 -19.13 6.17 13.23
N THR A 69 -18.86 4.90 13.54
CA THR A 69 -19.00 4.36 14.91
C THR A 69 -17.93 4.93 15.84
N ALA A 70 -16.70 5.11 15.35
CA ALA A 70 -15.61 5.68 16.14
C ALA A 70 -15.75 7.20 16.36
N TRP A 71 -16.43 7.91 15.45
CA TRP A 71 -16.48 9.37 15.40
C TRP A 71 -17.92 9.89 15.59
N PRO A 72 -18.41 10.01 16.84
CA PRO A 72 -19.82 10.29 17.13
C PRO A 72 -20.32 11.66 16.61
N GLY A 73 -19.41 12.59 16.29
CA GLY A 73 -19.75 13.90 15.69
C GLY A 73 -19.76 13.92 14.16
N GLY A 74 -19.44 12.80 13.49
CA GLY A 74 -19.40 12.72 12.03
C GLY A 74 -18.28 13.53 11.36
N ARG A 75 -17.50 14.30 12.12
CA ARG A 75 -16.28 14.98 11.70
C ARG A 75 -15.30 14.97 12.85
N LEU A 76 -14.01 14.90 12.56
CA LEU A 76 -12.94 15.15 13.53
C LEU A 76 -12.19 16.40 13.12
N ASP A 77 -12.05 17.35 14.05
CA ASP A 77 -11.18 18.50 13.90
C ASP A 77 -9.94 18.30 14.79
N THR A 78 -8.79 18.10 14.17
CA THR A 78 -7.56 17.82 14.92
C THR A 78 -6.98 19.05 15.62
N SER A 79 -7.61 20.23 15.51
CA SER A 79 -7.32 21.35 16.41
C SER A 79 -7.73 21.04 17.85
N ASN A 80 -8.72 20.15 18.03
CA ASN A 80 -9.12 19.58 19.30
C ASN A 80 -8.27 18.35 19.65
N GLY A 81 -7.74 18.30 20.88
CA GLY A 81 -6.96 17.18 21.39
C GLY A 81 -7.69 15.84 21.37
N ASP A 82 -8.98 15.83 21.71
CA ASP A 82 -9.78 14.60 21.76
C ASP A 82 -10.00 14.02 20.36
N ASP A 83 -10.28 14.89 19.38
CA ASP A 83 -10.48 14.49 17.99
C ASP A 83 -9.16 14.06 17.33
N ALA A 84 -8.05 14.73 17.64
CA ALA A 84 -6.73 14.28 17.21
C ALA A 84 -6.40 12.89 17.77
N GLN A 85 -6.73 12.63 19.04
CA GLN A 85 -6.52 11.33 19.67
C GLN A 85 -7.39 10.23 19.03
N ARG A 86 -8.67 10.50 18.76
CA ARG A 86 -9.56 9.58 18.03
C ARG A 86 -9.06 9.27 16.62
N LEU A 87 -8.55 10.27 15.91
CA LEU A 87 -7.94 10.06 14.60
C LEU A 87 -6.70 9.16 14.72
N ARG A 88 -5.83 9.42 15.71
CA ARG A 88 -4.66 8.59 15.98
C ARG A 88 -5.05 7.13 16.24
N GLU A 89 -6.05 6.88 17.09
CA GLU A 89 -6.50 5.53 17.41
C GLU A 89 -6.99 4.75 16.18
N VAL A 90 -7.72 5.42 15.27
CA VAL A 90 -8.18 4.79 14.03
C VAL A 90 -7.02 4.52 13.06
N LEU A 91 -6.08 5.45 12.92
CA LEU A 91 -4.95 5.31 11.98
C LEU A 91 -3.90 4.30 12.47
N GLN A 92 -3.65 4.25 13.78
CA GLN A 92 -2.59 3.44 14.38
C GLN A 92 -3.05 2.04 14.84
N ARG A 93 -4.29 1.65 14.54
CA ARG A 93 -4.78 0.31 14.84
C ARG A 93 -3.99 -0.77 14.09
N PRO A 94 -3.85 -1.98 14.67
CA PRO A 94 -3.34 -3.14 13.92
C PRO A 94 -4.18 -3.37 12.67
N GLN A 95 -3.51 -3.68 11.55
CA GLN A 95 -4.17 -3.98 10.28
C GLN A 95 -3.64 -5.30 9.73
N ARG A 96 -4.46 -5.96 8.91
CA ARG A 96 -3.97 -7.09 8.12
C ARG A 96 -3.44 -6.60 6.79
N ARG A 97 -2.36 -7.23 6.33
CA ARG A 97 -1.61 -6.90 5.10
C ARG A 97 -2.47 -6.64 3.86
N ASN A 98 -3.58 -7.37 3.73
CA ASN A 98 -4.47 -7.32 2.57
C ASN A 98 -5.83 -6.66 2.85
N ARG A 99 -5.98 -5.99 4.00
CA ARG A 99 -7.24 -5.36 4.42
C ARG A 99 -6.99 -3.97 4.98
N TYR A 100 -6.36 -3.11 4.18
CA TYR A 100 -6.23 -1.69 4.50
C TYR A 100 -7.61 -1.07 4.68
N ARG A 101 -7.85 -0.47 5.85
CA ARG A 101 -9.09 0.25 6.15
C ARG A 101 -8.74 1.51 6.92
N SER A 102 -9.32 2.63 6.53
CA SER A 102 -9.15 3.92 7.23
C SER A 102 -7.67 4.25 7.44
N THR A 103 -6.90 4.24 6.35
CA THR A 103 -5.45 4.49 6.36
C THR A 103 -5.07 5.43 5.22
N VAL A 104 -3.87 6.00 5.31
CA VAL A 104 -3.27 6.83 4.27
C VAL A 104 -2.23 6.01 3.53
N LEU A 105 -2.34 5.99 2.20
CA LEU A 105 -1.36 5.38 1.32
C LEU A 105 -0.57 6.47 0.62
N ASN A 106 0.74 6.52 0.88
CA ASN A 106 1.64 7.39 0.13
C ASN A 106 1.95 6.76 -1.24
N PHE A 107 1.83 7.53 -2.33
CA PHE A 107 2.27 7.11 -3.66
C PHE A 107 3.23 8.15 -4.21
N GLU A 108 4.50 7.78 -4.30
CA GLU A 108 5.55 8.67 -4.80
C GLU A 108 5.89 8.37 -6.26
N SER A 109 6.30 9.42 -6.98
CA SER A 109 6.70 9.32 -8.39
C SER A 109 8.10 8.77 -8.59
N ASP A 110 8.94 8.69 -7.55
CA ASP A 110 10.20 7.96 -7.62
C ASP A 110 9.89 6.46 -7.69
N ARG A 111 9.84 5.97 -8.93
CA ARG A 111 9.58 4.58 -9.29
C ARG A 111 10.87 3.78 -9.41
N SER A 112 12.01 4.29 -8.92
CA SER A 112 13.25 3.53 -8.94
C SER A 112 13.12 2.28 -8.06
N ILE A 113 13.01 1.12 -8.71
CA ILE A 113 13.14 -0.18 -8.05
C ILE A 113 14.62 -0.32 -7.72
N ARG A 114 15.00 0.09 -6.50
CA ARG A 114 16.35 -0.10 -5.97
C ARG A 114 16.55 -1.57 -5.62
N GLN A 115 17.81 -2.02 -5.54
CA GLN A 115 18.18 -3.40 -5.25
C GLN A 115 17.35 -3.98 -4.10
N VAL A 116 16.47 -4.92 -4.46
CA VAL A 116 15.60 -5.65 -3.54
C VAL A 116 16.49 -6.46 -2.61
N LYS A 117 16.34 -6.27 -1.30
CA LYS A 117 17.09 -7.10 -0.36
C LYS A 117 16.56 -8.53 -0.43
N PRO A 118 17.46 -9.55 -0.44
CA PRO A 118 17.06 -10.94 -0.32
C PRO A 118 16.15 -11.14 0.90
N PHE A 119 15.12 -11.96 0.73
CA PHE A 119 14.27 -12.36 1.85
C PHE A 119 15.05 -13.30 2.76
N THR A 120 15.19 -12.96 4.05
CA THR A 120 15.76 -13.88 5.03
C THR A 120 14.67 -14.82 5.50
N PHE A 121 14.73 -16.08 5.06
CA PHE A 121 13.82 -17.11 5.56
C PHE A 121 14.05 -17.34 7.06
N SER A 122 12.95 -17.27 7.82
CA SER A 122 12.86 -17.79 9.18
C SER A 122 12.00 -19.05 9.15
N TRP A 123 12.12 -19.93 10.14
CA TRP A 123 11.26 -21.10 10.28
C TRP A 123 9.84 -20.74 10.78
N ASP A 124 9.73 -19.57 11.43
CA ASP A 124 8.51 -19.09 12.08
C ASP A 124 7.98 -17.84 11.36
N PHE A 125 7.37 -18.02 10.18
CA PHE A 125 6.61 -16.96 9.52
C PHE A 125 5.13 -17.32 9.44
N ALA A 126 4.27 -16.34 9.71
CA ALA A 126 2.84 -16.47 9.53
C ALA A 126 2.44 -16.42 8.05
N ASP A 127 1.27 -16.97 7.73
CA ASP A 127 0.64 -16.79 6.42
C ASP A 127 0.42 -15.29 6.17
N PRO A 128 0.92 -14.71 5.07
CA PRO A 128 0.76 -13.29 4.76
C PRO A 128 -0.70 -12.80 4.68
N TYR A 129 -1.68 -13.69 4.49
CA TYR A 129 -3.10 -13.33 4.56
C TYR A 129 -3.63 -13.14 5.98
N GLU A 130 -2.98 -13.76 6.95
CA GLU A 130 -3.36 -13.77 8.36
C GLU A 130 -2.42 -12.92 9.22
N GLU A 131 -1.25 -12.53 8.68
CA GLU A 131 -0.26 -11.68 9.31
C GLU A 131 -0.83 -10.29 9.64
N ASP A 132 -0.71 -9.91 10.92
CA ASP A 132 -0.89 -8.54 11.37
C ASP A 132 0.35 -7.72 10.98
N VAL A 133 0.12 -6.61 10.32
CA VAL A 133 1.15 -5.64 9.94
C VAL A 133 1.05 -4.40 10.81
N GLY A 134 2.21 -3.80 11.10
CA GLY A 134 2.26 -2.52 11.78
C GLY A 134 1.56 -1.44 10.97
N TRP A 135 0.83 -0.55 11.63
CA TRP A 135 0.12 0.57 11.01
C TRP A 135 1.03 1.50 10.19
N VAL A 136 2.32 1.55 10.50
CA VAL A 136 3.33 2.35 9.79
C VAL A 136 3.50 1.90 8.33
N GLN A 137 3.20 0.64 8.01
CA GLN A 137 3.45 0.04 6.70
C GLN A 137 2.77 0.79 5.54
N SER A 138 1.60 1.37 5.76
CA SER A 138 0.86 2.12 4.74
C SER A 138 1.54 3.44 4.35
N TYR A 139 2.36 3.99 5.25
CA TYR A 139 3.13 5.22 5.07
C TYR A 139 4.54 4.97 4.53
N SER A 140 4.94 3.72 4.32
CA SER A 140 6.24 3.37 3.75
C SER A 140 6.32 3.76 2.28
N PHE A 141 7.54 3.97 1.78
CA PHE A 141 7.77 4.32 0.38
C PHE A 141 7.37 3.18 -0.55
N LEU A 142 7.13 3.51 -1.83
CA LEU A 142 6.73 2.51 -2.82
C LEU A 142 7.73 1.36 -2.93
N HIS A 143 9.04 1.64 -2.86
CA HIS A 143 10.07 0.60 -2.91
C HIS A 143 9.96 -0.39 -1.75
N ASP A 144 9.62 0.08 -0.54
CA ASP A 144 9.57 -0.75 0.67
C ASP A 144 8.37 -1.68 0.58
N ARG A 145 7.24 -1.12 0.18
CA ARG A 145 6.02 -1.89 -0.04
C ARG A 145 6.17 -2.88 -1.20
N PHE A 146 6.92 -2.53 -2.24
CA PHE A 146 7.22 -3.44 -3.35
C PHE A 146 8.04 -4.63 -2.87
N GLN A 147 9.16 -4.37 -2.16
CA GLN A 147 9.98 -5.43 -1.58
C GLN A 147 9.17 -6.32 -0.63
N ASP A 148 8.33 -5.72 0.20
CA ASP A 148 7.46 -6.40 1.13
C ASP A 148 6.37 -7.27 0.44
N VAL A 149 5.85 -6.83 -0.71
CA VAL A 149 5.00 -7.66 -1.58
C VAL A 149 5.79 -8.85 -2.13
N GLN A 150 7.01 -8.65 -2.64
CA GLN A 150 7.84 -9.76 -3.14
C GLN A 150 8.12 -10.78 -2.03
N HIS A 151 8.49 -10.32 -0.84
CA HIS A 151 8.69 -11.17 0.34
C HIS A 151 7.42 -11.93 0.72
N SER A 152 6.25 -11.27 0.63
CA SER A 152 4.96 -11.92 0.87
C SER A 152 4.66 -13.02 -0.14
N LEU A 153 5.01 -12.85 -1.42
CA LEU A 153 4.86 -13.91 -2.43
C LEU A 153 5.71 -15.13 -2.10
N PHE A 154 6.97 -14.93 -1.68
CA PHE A 154 7.82 -16.04 -1.24
C PHE A 154 7.25 -16.76 -0.01
N LYS A 155 6.79 -16.02 0.99
CA LYS A 155 6.13 -16.58 2.18
C LYS A 155 4.86 -17.38 1.81
N LEU A 156 4.05 -16.91 0.85
CA LEU A 156 2.83 -17.62 0.44
C LEU A 156 3.12 -18.97 -0.19
N VAL A 157 4.08 -19.02 -1.12
CA VAL A 157 4.50 -20.27 -1.77
C VAL A 157 5.06 -21.25 -0.75
N GLU A 158 5.91 -20.80 0.17
CA GLU A 158 6.47 -21.66 1.21
C GLU A 158 5.44 -22.10 2.26
N SER A 159 4.51 -21.22 2.66
CA SER A 159 3.40 -21.59 3.55
C SER A 159 2.56 -22.70 2.95
N GLN A 160 2.26 -22.64 1.65
CA GLN A 160 1.53 -23.70 0.99
C GLN A 160 2.34 -25.01 0.93
N ARG A 161 3.63 -24.95 0.55
CA ARG A 161 4.51 -26.14 0.53
C ARG A 161 4.54 -26.83 1.89
N ARG A 162 4.62 -26.05 2.97
CA ARG A 162 4.58 -26.56 4.34
C ARG A 162 3.24 -27.21 4.67
N LYS A 163 2.11 -26.57 4.36
CA LYS A 163 0.75 -27.14 4.55
C LYS A 163 0.59 -28.47 3.82
N ILE A 164 1.09 -28.58 2.58
CA ILE A 164 1.07 -29.83 1.79
C ILE A 164 1.92 -30.92 2.47
N ALA A 165 3.13 -30.57 2.93
CA ALA A 165 4.02 -31.51 3.61
C ALA A 165 3.43 -32.01 4.94
N GLU A 166 2.86 -31.11 5.75
CA GLU A 166 2.19 -31.44 7.00
C GLU A 166 0.99 -32.37 6.76
N GLN A 167 0.17 -32.08 5.74
CA GLN A 167 -0.94 -32.94 5.34
C GLN A 167 -0.46 -34.33 4.89
N ALA A 168 0.63 -34.42 4.14
CA ALA A 168 1.20 -35.69 3.71
C ALA A 168 1.69 -36.54 4.89
N VAL A 169 2.34 -35.91 5.88
CA VAL A 169 2.79 -36.58 7.12
C VAL A 169 1.58 -37.09 7.91
N GLN A 170 0.53 -36.27 8.04
CA GLN A 170 -0.70 -36.67 8.72
C GLN A 170 -1.40 -37.85 8.02
N LEU A 171 -1.58 -37.79 6.69
CA LEU A 171 -2.20 -38.87 5.92
C LEU A 171 -1.41 -40.18 6.05
N ARG A 172 -0.07 -40.10 6.08
CA ARG A 172 0.78 -41.27 6.33
C ARG A 172 0.58 -41.84 7.74
N ALA A 173 0.44 -40.99 8.76
CA ALA A 173 0.13 -41.41 10.12
C ALA A 173 -1.27 -42.06 10.22
N GLU A 174 -2.22 -41.62 9.39
CA GLU A 174 -3.55 -42.23 9.23
C GLU A 174 -3.54 -43.52 8.38
N GLY A 175 -2.37 -43.97 7.91
CA GLY A 175 -2.22 -45.18 7.11
C GLY A 175 -2.62 -45.05 5.63
N LYS A 176 -2.87 -43.82 5.15
CA LYS A 176 -3.19 -43.55 3.75
C LYS A 176 -1.91 -43.47 2.92
N ALA A 177 -1.90 -44.14 1.76
CA ALA A 177 -0.76 -44.16 0.84
C ALA A 177 -0.85 -43.09 -0.26
N THR A 178 -2.00 -42.43 -0.41
CA THR A 178 -2.26 -41.45 -1.47
C THR A 178 -2.75 -40.13 -0.90
N MET A 179 -2.34 -39.04 -1.53
CA MET A 179 -2.79 -37.68 -1.24
C MET A 179 -3.35 -37.07 -2.53
N PRO A 180 -4.59 -36.55 -2.54
CA PRO A 180 -5.11 -35.82 -3.69
C PRO A 180 -4.30 -34.54 -3.89
N LEU A 181 -3.86 -34.29 -5.12
CA LEU A 181 -3.05 -33.11 -5.50
C LEU A 181 -3.92 -31.93 -5.95
N ASP A 182 -5.09 -31.74 -5.33
CA ASP A 182 -6.00 -30.64 -5.62
C ASP A 182 -5.68 -29.44 -4.73
N PHE A 183 -4.56 -28.77 -5.03
CA PHE A 183 -4.13 -27.57 -4.32
C PHE A 183 -4.29 -26.36 -5.24
N ALA A 184 -5.10 -25.39 -4.82
CA ALA A 184 -5.26 -24.12 -5.54
C ALA A 184 -3.92 -23.36 -5.64
N ASP A 185 -3.71 -22.61 -6.71
CA ASP A 185 -2.53 -21.75 -6.84
C ASP A 185 -2.60 -20.60 -5.82
N PRO A 186 -1.68 -20.50 -4.85
CA PRO A 186 -1.73 -19.47 -3.81
C PRO A 186 -1.47 -18.07 -4.39
N LEU A 187 -0.95 -18.00 -5.62
CA LEU A 187 -0.64 -16.77 -6.33
C LEU A 187 -1.73 -16.33 -7.31
N GLU A 188 -2.82 -17.09 -7.47
CA GLU A 188 -3.86 -16.83 -8.47
C GLU A 188 -4.35 -15.37 -8.44
N LYS A 189 -4.71 -14.87 -7.25
CA LYS A 189 -5.16 -13.48 -7.07
C LYS A 189 -4.10 -12.45 -7.46
N PHE A 190 -2.83 -12.76 -7.24
CA PHE A 190 -1.71 -11.89 -7.62
C PHE A 190 -1.46 -11.93 -9.12
N LYS A 191 -1.55 -13.10 -9.76
CA LYS A 191 -1.46 -13.27 -11.22
C LYS A 191 -2.56 -12.48 -11.94
N ASP A 192 -3.78 -12.55 -11.41
CA ASP A 192 -4.91 -11.77 -11.88
C ASP A 192 -4.70 -10.26 -11.75
N ALA A 193 -4.28 -9.79 -10.57
CA ALA A 193 -4.02 -8.36 -10.37
C ALA A 193 -2.87 -7.87 -11.26
N PHE A 194 -1.79 -8.64 -11.37
CA PHE A 194 -0.63 -8.31 -12.19
C PHE A 194 -1.00 -8.17 -13.66
N SER A 195 -1.75 -9.14 -14.22
CA SER A 195 -2.15 -9.12 -15.63
C SER A 195 -3.11 -7.96 -15.93
N ARG A 196 -4.01 -7.59 -15.00
CA ARG A 196 -4.89 -6.43 -15.16
C ARG A 196 -4.14 -5.10 -15.17
N LEU A 197 -3.09 -4.98 -14.36
CA LEU A 197 -2.31 -3.75 -14.23
C LEU A 197 -1.25 -3.61 -15.33
N LEU A 198 -0.68 -4.73 -15.80
CA LEU A 198 0.50 -4.76 -16.66
C LEU A 198 0.31 -5.57 -17.94
N ALA A 199 -0.92 -5.72 -18.43
CA ALA A 199 -1.20 -6.36 -19.71
C ALA A 199 -0.29 -5.78 -20.82
N PRO A 200 0.33 -6.62 -21.66
CA PRO A 200 0.10 -8.07 -21.83
C PRO A 200 0.96 -8.99 -20.94
N LYS A 201 1.74 -8.45 -20.00
CA LYS A 201 2.64 -9.23 -19.13
C LYS A 201 1.85 -10.13 -18.18
N ARG A 202 2.36 -11.34 -17.94
CA ARG A 202 1.73 -12.32 -17.02
C ARG A 202 2.72 -12.78 -15.97
N LEU A 203 2.30 -12.80 -14.72
CA LEU A 203 3.10 -13.39 -13.64
C LEU A 203 3.05 -14.92 -13.78
N VAL A 204 4.20 -15.58 -13.91
CA VAL A 204 4.23 -17.02 -14.20
C VAL A 204 4.61 -17.81 -12.97
N ASP A 205 5.77 -17.50 -12.39
CA ASP A 205 6.37 -18.33 -11.36
C ASP A 205 7.12 -17.49 -10.32
N VAL A 206 7.22 -18.05 -9.13
CA VAL A 206 7.95 -17.51 -7.99
C VAL A 206 8.89 -18.59 -7.49
N ASN A 207 10.16 -18.47 -7.87
CA ASN A 207 11.19 -19.38 -7.43
C ASN A 207 11.73 -18.93 -6.07
N VAL A 208 11.24 -19.60 -5.02
CA VAL A 208 11.66 -19.35 -3.64
C VAL A 208 13.17 -19.59 -3.44
N LYS A 209 13.75 -20.62 -4.09
CA LYS A 209 15.17 -20.98 -3.89
C LYS A 209 16.12 -19.94 -4.45
N THR A 210 15.81 -19.43 -5.65
CA THR A 210 16.60 -18.37 -6.28
C THR A 210 16.13 -16.97 -5.89
N GLN A 211 15.05 -16.87 -5.11
CA GLN A 211 14.37 -15.63 -4.74
C GLN A 211 14.04 -14.75 -5.95
N GLN A 212 13.58 -15.39 -7.03
CA GLN A 212 13.23 -14.72 -8.28
C GLN A 212 11.74 -14.83 -8.54
N ILE A 213 11.17 -13.72 -9.00
CA ILE A 213 9.81 -13.67 -9.51
C ILE A 213 9.90 -13.50 -11.02
N LEU A 214 9.24 -14.38 -11.76
CA LEU A 214 9.30 -14.41 -13.22
C LEU A 214 7.96 -13.97 -13.81
N TYR A 215 8.02 -13.06 -14.78
CA TYR A 215 6.90 -12.73 -15.64
C TYR A 215 7.17 -13.20 -17.07
N GLU A 216 6.10 -13.39 -17.84
CA GLU A 216 6.15 -13.72 -19.25
C GLU A 216 5.66 -12.53 -20.08
N LEU A 217 6.38 -12.26 -21.16
CA LEU A 217 6.03 -11.31 -22.20
C LEU A 217 6.45 -11.92 -23.54
N ASP A 218 5.54 -11.99 -24.50
CA ASP A 218 5.80 -12.53 -25.84
C ASP A 218 6.42 -13.95 -25.85
N GLY A 219 6.03 -14.79 -24.88
CA GLY A 219 6.54 -16.15 -24.71
C GLY A 219 7.92 -16.26 -24.02
N GLU A 220 8.54 -15.14 -23.67
CA GLU A 220 9.82 -15.10 -22.96
C GLU A 220 9.62 -14.86 -21.46
N LYS A 221 10.26 -15.68 -20.63
CA LYS A 221 10.28 -15.51 -19.17
C LYS A 221 11.39 -14.55 -18.76
N ARG A 222 11.04 -13.52 -18.01
CA ARG A 222 11.95 -12.46 -17.58
C ARG A 222 11.84 -12.24 -16.05
N PRO A 223 12.94 -11.92 -15.36
CA PRO A 223 12.91 -11.55 -13.94
C PRO A 223 12.14 -10.24 -13.71
N ILE A 224 11.40 -10.13 -12.61
CA ILE A 224 10.58 -8.95 -12.28
C ILE A 224 11.41 -7.67 -12.14
N GLU A 225 12.71 -7.78 -11.90
CA GLU A 225 13.65 -6.66 -11.84
C GLU A 225 13.85 -6.00 -13.21
N THR A 226 13.62 -6.75 -14.30
CA THR A 226 13.67 -6.27 -15.68
C THR A 226 12.37 -5.61 -16.13
N LEU A 227 11.41 -5.45 -15.22
CA LEU A 227 10.11 -4.91 -15.53
C LEU A 227 10.24 -3.41 -15.78
N GLU A 228 10.49 -3.07 -17.04
CA GLU A 228 10.37 -1.70 -17.52
C GLU A 228 8.90 -1.33 -17.59
N GLU A 229 8.58 -0.13 -17.12
CA GLU A 229 7.20 0.35 -17.08
C GLU A 229 6.60 0.36 -18.50
N ILE A 230 5.36 -0.09 -18.65
CA ILE A 230 4.61 0.11 -19.88
C ILE A 230 4.44 1.63 -20.04
N LYS A 231 5.06 2.22 -21.06
CA LYS A 231 4.85 3.62 -21.51
C LYS A 231 3.41 3.90 -22.01
N GLY A 232 2.39 3.21 -21.51
CA GLY A 232 1.10 3.06 -22.20
C GLY A 232 -0.17 3.28 -21.39
N VAL A 233 -0.13 3.41 -20.06
CA VAL A 233 -1.37 3.58 -19.25
C VAL A 233 -1.40 4.86 -18.39
N GLY A 234 -0.33 5.66 -18.41
CA GLY A 234 -0.24 6.93 -17.66
C GLY A 234 -0.44 8.23 -18.45
N SER A 235 -0.49 8.19 -19.79
CA SER A 235 -0.57 9.39 -20.64
C SER A 235 -1.99 9.72 -21.14
N ARG A 236 -3.03 9.27 -20.42
CA ARG A 236 -4.43 9.67 -20.66
C ARG A 236 -4.98 10.62 -19.60
N PHE A 237 -4.12 11.39 -18.94
CA PHE A 237 -4.58 12.65 -18.35
C PHE A 237 -4.58 13.71 -19.44
N LEU A 238 -5.81 14.09 -19.83
CA LEU A 238 -6.17 15.20 -20.69
C LEU A 238 -5.17 16.36 -20.61
N THR A 239 -4.41 16.54 -21.68
CA THR A 239 -3.83 17.84 -22.01
C THR A 239 -4.99 18.71 -22.50
N TRP A 240 -5.69 19.36 -21.57
CA TRP A 240 -6.56 20.46 -21.92
C TRP A 240 -5.69 21.70 -22.14
N ARG A 241 -5.31 21.92 -23.40
CA ARG A 241 -4.76 23.19 -23.86
C ARG A 241 -5.88 24.23 -23.81
N SER A 242 -5.92 25.08 -22.79
CA SER A 242 -6.61 26.36 -22.94
C SER A 242 -5.67 27.34 -23.62
N ARG A 243 -6.02 27.69 -24.86
CA ARG A 243 -5.51 28.88 -25.54
C ARG A 243 -6.03 30.11 -24.78
N PHE A 244 -5.13 30.98 -24.37
CA PHE A 244 -5.47 32.34 -23.96
C PHE A 244 -5.97 33.13 -25.18
N ARG A 245 -7.17 33.69 -25.05
CA ARG A 245 -7.48 35.09 -25.37
C ARG A 245 -8.24 35.65 -24.20
#